data_AF-A0A496A5D9-F1
#
_entry.id   AF-A0A496A5D9-F1
#
_cell.length_a   1.000
_cell.length_b   1.000
_cell.length_c   1.000
_cell.angle_alpha   90.00
_cell.angle_beta   90.00
_cell.angle_gamma   90.00
#
_symmetry.space_group_name_H-M   'P 1'
#
loop_
_entity.id
_entity.type
_entity.pdbx_description
1 polymer ?
#
loop_
_entity_poly.entity_id
_entity_poly.type
_entity_poly.pdbx_seq_one_letter_code
_entity_poly.pdbx_strand_id
1 'polypeptide(L)'
;IKMPSHPETHFSRTQLLDRGHWTEERINTFLEPESFSTSLLDVRIEYLIYAKTSVRKVERSEEYKALWQGEKEKRAARRKEIREKVKITQSRLISERGWTKGLIEDLLGEPDLLVDNPHYKTAPQMRLYFLDRVEEIEKTSPIFAARRKNRKKRLIKSPLASNRIPKL
;
A
#
# COMPACT_ATOMS: atom_id res chain seq x y z
N ILE A 1 29.39 8.80 10.72
CA ILE A 1 29.99 9.51 11.88
C ILE A 1 28.84 10.22 12.60
N LYS A 2 28.57 9.90 13.88
CA LYS A 2 27.56 10.63 14.67
C LYS A 2 28.13 12.02 15.00
N MET A 3 27.40 13.07 14.67
CA MET A 3 27.87 14.45 14.78
C MET A 3 27.78 14.97 16.22
N PRO A 4 28.75 15.78 16.69
CA PRO A 4 28.56 16.68 17.81
C PRO A 4 27.83 17.93 17.29
N SER A 5 26.49 17.92 17.22
CA SER A 5 25.76 19.18 17.35
C SER A 5 26.05 19.76 18.74
N HIS A 6 25.88 21.06 19.00
CA HIS A 6 25.79 21.51 20.39
C HIS A 6 24.55 20.81 20.98
N PRO A 7 24.71 19.67 21.67
CA PRO A 7 23.66 18.65 21.74
C PRO A 7 22.53 19.12 22.65
N GLU A 8 22.76 20.19 23.40
CA GLU A 8 21.81 20.79 24.31
C GLU A 8 20.78 21.69 23.62
N THR A 9 21.16 22.44 22.57
CA THR A 9 20.34 23.54 22.03
C THR A 9 19.77 23.31 20.63
N HIS A 10 20.35 22.42 19.83
CA HIS A 10 19.95 22.19 18.44
C HIS A 10 19.68 20.72 18.11
N PHE A 11 18.86 20.48 17.10
CA PHE A 11 18.72 19.21 16.40
C PHE A 11 19.46 19.25 15.07
N SER A 12 20.08 18.14 14.70
CA SER A 12 20.48 17.90 13.30
C SER A 12 19.27 17.48 12.45
N ARG A 13 19.38 17.63 11.13
CA ARG A 13 18.35 17.19 10.18
C ARG A 13 17.99 15.71 10.36
N THR A 14 19.00 14.83 10.51
CA THR A 14 18.80 13.40 10.72
C THR A 14 18.06 13.10 12.02
N GLN A 15 18.38 13.80 13.11
CA GLN A 15 17.67 13.66 14.39
C GLN A 15 16.19 14.06 14.29
N LEU A 16 15.84 15.03 13.44
CA LEU A 16 14.44 15.37 13.20
C LEU A 16 13.74 14.23 12.45
N LEU A 17 14.30 13.78 11.33
CA LEU A 17 13.74 12.70 10.52
C LEU A 17 13.52 11.41 11.33
N ASP A 18 14.45 11.05 12.21
CA ASP A 18 14.37 9.87 13.08
C ASP A 18 13.17 9.92 14.06
N ARG A 19 12.61 11.11 14.36
CA ARG A 19 11.40 11.26 15.18
C ARG A 19 10.12 10.88 14.45
N GLY A 20 10.20 10.53 13.17
CA GLY A 20 9.15 9.91 12.34
C GLY A 20 7.99 10.81 11.93
N HIS A 21 7.72 11.90 12.65
CA HIS A 21 6.73 12.91 12.27
C HIS A 21 7.35 14.16 11.63
N TRP A 22 8.68 14.27 11.59
CA TRP A 22 9.33 15.28 10.75
C TRP A 22 9.71 14.62 9.43
N THR A 23 9.13 15.13 8.34
CA THR A 23 9.52 14.77 6.97
C THR A 23 10.42 15.85 6.38
N GLU A 24 11.11 15.54 5.29
CA GLU A 24 11.92 16.54 4.57
C GLU A 24 11.11 17.79 4.22
N GLU A 25 9.89 17.58 3.72
CA GLU A 25 8.95 18.66 3.40
C GLU A 25 8.62 19.51 4.63
N ARG A 26 8.25 18.89 5.76
CA ARG A 26 7.92 19.63 7.00
C ARG A 26 9.09 20.43 7.55
N ILE A 27 10.30 19.86 7.49
CA ILE A 27 11.50 20.56 7.93
C ILE A 27 11.69 21.82 7.07
N ASN A 28 11.58 21.70 5.75
CA ASN A 28 11.76 22.82 4.83
C ASN A 28 10.62 23.86 4.92
N THR A 29 9.39 23.45 5.22
CA THR A 29 8.24 24.35 5.31
C THR A 29 8.22 25.13 6.63
N PHE A 30 8.54 24.48 7.76
CA PHE A 30 8.29 25.07 9.07
C PHE A 30 9.53 25.51 9.84
N LEU A 31 10.73 25.07 9.43
CA LEU A 31 11.96 25.34 10.15
C LEU A 31 12.96 26.07 9.27
N GLU A 32 13.51 27.15 9.82
CA GLU A 32 14.66 27.82 9.24
C GLU A 32 15.93 27.11 9.72
N PRO A 33 16.80 26.64 8.80
CA PRO A 33 18.06 26.03 9.18
C PRO A 33 19.10 27.09 9.54
N GLU A 34 19.89 26.80 10.57
CA GLU A 34 21.14 27.48 10.85
C GLU A 34 22.30 26.66 10.28
N SER A 35 23.36 27.34 9.85
CA SER A 35 24.56 26.68 9.34
C SER A 35 25.59 26.52 10.45
N PHE A 36 26.04 25.29 10.68
CA PHE A 36 27.15 24.97 11.56
C PHE A 36 28.29 24.39 10.74
N SER A 37 29.48 24.99 10.84
CA SER A 37 30.67 24.46 10.18
C SER A 37 31.68 23.96 11.20
N THR A 38 32.24 22.78 10.96
CA THR A 38 33.37 22.24 11.73
C THR A 38 34.48 21.81 10.78
N SER A 39 35.71 21.74 11.26
CA SER A 39 36.85 21.22 10.52
C SER A 39 37.21 19.84 11.05
N LEU A 40 37.37 18.88 10.14
CA LEU A 40 37.83 17.53 10.45
C LEU A 40 38.88 17.14 9.42
N LEU A 41 40.10 16.85 9.87
CA LEU A 41 41.24 16.50 9.00
C LEU A 41 41.44 17.52 7.85
N ASP A 42 41.46 18.82 8.20
CA ASP A 42 41.59 19.96 7.26
C ASP A 42 40.47 20.10 6.20
N VAL A 43 39.40 19.32 6.30
CA VAL A 43 38.18 19.49 5.51
C VAL A 43 37.15 20.26 6.32
N ARG A 44 36.70 21.41 5.78
CA ARG A 44 35.55 22.14 6.34
C ARG A 44 34.27 21.42 5.93
N ILE A 45 33.47 21.02 6.91
CA ILE A 45 32.17 20.40 6.68
C ILE A 45 31.09 21.33 7.23
N GLU A 46 30.12 21.67 6.39
CA GLU A 46 28.96 22.47 6.75
C GLU A 46 27.73 21.59 6.96
N TYR A 47 26.93 21.93 7.96
CA TYR A 47 25.75 21.19 8.35
C TYR A 47 24.59 22.13 8.66
N LEU A 48 23.39 21.67 8.32
CA LEU A 48 22.15 22.32 8.74
C LEU A 48 21.75 21.82 10.13
N ILE A 49 21.61 22.76 11.06
CA ILE A 49 21.11 22.53 12.42
C ILE A 49 19.85 23.37 12.67
N TYR A 50 19.02 22.92 13.60
CA TYR A 50 17.72 23.53 13.87
C TYR A 50 17.58 23.78 15.36
N ALA A 51 17.34 25.02 15.77
CA ALA A 51 17.19 25.37 17.17
C ALA A 51 16.02 24.59 17.80
N LYS A 52 16.26 23.92 18.93
CA LYS A 52 15.24 23.13 19.64
C LYS A 52 14.05 23.98 20.06
N THR A 53 14.27 25.26 20.36
CA THR A 53 13.22 26.24 20.68
C THR A 53 12.28 26.46 19.50
N SER A 54 12.82 26.65 18.29
CA SER A 54 12.04 26.79 17.05
C SER A 54 11.25 25.51 16.76
N VAL A 55 11.89 24.35 16.84
CA VAL A 55 11.22 23.04 16.67
C VAL A 55 10.07 22.87 17.67
N ARG A 56 10.31 23.15 18.95
CA ARG A 56 9.27 23.08 20.00
C ARG A 56 8.15 24.11 19.80
N LYS A 57 8.44 25.28 19.22
CA LYS A 57 7.43 26.29 18.92
C LYS A 57 6.51 25.80 17.80
N VAL A 58 7.08 25.21 16.74
CA VAL A 58 6.30 24.59 15.66
C VAL A 58 5.50 23.41 16.19
N GLU A 59 6.11 22.48 16.94
CA GLU A 59 5.38 21.31 17.50
C GLU A 59 4.18 21.73 18.38
N ARG A 60 4.22 22.94 18.97
CA ARG A 60 3.13 23.50 19.76
C ARG A 60 2.16 24.38 18.97
N SER A 61 2.48 24.76 17.72
CA SER A 61 1.61 25.61 16.92
C SER A 61 0.33 24.86 16.55
N GLU A 62 -0.78 25.59 16.54
CA GLU A 62 -2.08 25.01 16.16
C GLU A 62 -2.09 24.58 14.70
N GLU A 63 -1.39 25.31 13.83
CA GLU A 63 -1.21 24.95 12.42
C GLU A 63 -0.54 23.58 12.26
N TYR A 64 0.59 23.34 12.93
CA TYR A 64 1.31 22.08 12.82
C TYR A 64 0.54 20.91 13.45
N LYS A 65 -0.12 21.15 14.60
CA LYS A 65 -1.01 20.16 15.22
C LYS A 65 -2.17 19.81 14.30
N ALA A 66 -2.83 20.80 13.68
CA ALA A 66 -3.95 20.59 12.78
C ALA A 66 -3.52 19.81 11.53
N LEU A 67 -2.39 20.16 10.93
CA LEU A 67 -1.80 19.41 9.81
C LEU A 67 -1.58 17.93 10.20
N TRP A 68 -0.95 17.69 11.35
CA TRP A 68 -0.66 16.34 11.83
C TRP A 68 -1.92 15.54 12.15
N GLN A 69 -2.94 16.16 12.76
CA GLN A 69 -4.21 15.48 13.04
C GLN A 69 -4.98 15.18 11.76
N GLY A 70 -5.05 16.12 10.81
CA GLY A 70 -5.69 15.91 9.53
C GLY A 70 -5.06 14.76 8.74
N GLU A 71 -3.74 14.61 8.78
CA GLU A 71 -3.07 13.45 8.18
C GLU A 71 -3.37 12.13 8.90
N LYS A 72 -3.42 12.14 10.24
CA LYS A 72 -3.82 10.96 11.00
C LYS A 72 -5.22 10.53 10.63
N GLU A 73 -6.15 11.47 10.54
CA GLU A 73 -7.52 11.24 10.12
C GLU A 73 -7.58 10.72 8.68
N LYS A 74 -6.86 11.33 7.73
CA LYS A 74 -6.74 10.82 6.37
C LYS A 74 -6.20 9.40 6.33
N ARG A 75 -5.16 9.09 7.12
CA ARG A 75 -4.58 7.75 7.21
C ARG A 75 -5.55 6.74 7.85
N ALA A 76 -6.27 7.16 8.88
CA ALA A 76 -7.30 6.35 9.53
C ALA A 76 -8.47 6.10 8.57
N ALA A 77 -8.92 7.12 7.84
CA ALA A 77 -9.96 7.03 6.83
C ALA A 77 -9.53 6.07 5.70
N ARG A 78 -8.31 6.21 5.17
CA ARG A 78 -7.78 5.28 4.16
C ARG A 78 -7.72 3.84 4.67
N ARG A 79 -7.27 3.62 5.92
CA ARG A 79 -7.28 2.29 6.55
C ARG A 79 -8.70 1.73 6.69
N LYS A 80 -9.64 2.57 7.10
CA LYS A 80 -11.06 2.22 7.23
C LYS A 80 -11.65 1.84 5.87
N GLU A 81 -11.42 2.64 4.85
CA GLU A 81 -11.84 2.37 3.46
C GLU A 81 -11.31 1.01 2.97
N ILE A 82 -10.00 0.76 3.11
CA ILE A 82 -9.39 -0.52 2.76
C ILE A 82 -10.03 -1.66 3.56
N ARG A 83 -10.32 -1.48 4.85
CA ARG A 83 -10.94 -2.50 5.71
C ARG A 83 -12.35 -2.84 5.23
N GLU A 84 -13.13 -1.83 4.86
CA GLU A 84 -14.53 -1.95 4.44
C GLU A 84 -14.68 -2.47 3.00
N LYS A 85 -13.67 -2.31 2.15
CA LYS A 85 -13.67 -2.93 0.82
C LYS A 85 -13.86 -4.45 0.90
N VAL A 86 -14.75 -4.97 0.07
CA VAL A 86 -14.96 -6.41 -0.09
C VAL A 86 -13.73 -7.03 -0.77
N LYS A 87 -13.26 -8.15 -0.23
CA LYS A 87 -12.04 -8.84 -0.65
C LYS A 87 -12.34 -10.28 -1.00
N ILE A 88 -11.56 -10.85 -1.92
CA ILE A 88 -11.61 -12.26 -2.27
C ILE A 88 -10.19 -12.85 -2.24
N THR A 89 -10.07 -14.08 -1.74
CA THR A 89 -8.79 -14.78 -1.70
C THR A 89 -8.42 -15.32 -3.09
N GLN A 90 -7.13 -15.54 -3.31
CA GLN A 90 -6.66 -16.22 -4.53
C GLN A 90 -7.33 -17.59 -4.72
N SER A 91 -7.52 -18.35 -3.64
CA SER A 91 -8.17 -19.66 -3.69
C SER A 91 -9.62 -19.56 -4.18
N ARG A 92 -10.39 -18.61 -3.66
CA ARG A 92 -11.79 -18.39 -4.05
C ARG A 92 -11.92 -17.85 -5.48
N LEU A 93 -10.99 -17.03 -5.95
CA LEU A 93 -10.93 -16.63 -7.36
C LEU A 93 -10.84 -17.85 -8.29
N ILE A 94 -10.00 -18.81 -7.94
CA ILE A 94 -9.79 -20.03 -8.74
C ILE A 94 -11.01 -20.94 -8.65
N SER A 95 -11.50 -21.23 -7.44
CA SER A 95 -12.56 -22.22 -7.22
C SER A 95 -13.96 -21.71 -7.59
N GLU A 96 -14.27 -20.44 -7.32
CA GLU A 96 -15.64 -19.91 -7.46
C GLU A 96 -15.82 -19.07 -8.73
N ARG A 97 -14.76 -18.45 -9.24
CA ARG A 97 -14.83 -17.49 -10.36
C ARG A 97 -14.09 -17.96 -11.62
N GLY A 98 -13.48 -19.14 -11.58
CA GLY A 98 -12.83 -19.76 -12.75
C GLY A 98 -11.55 -19.06 -13.20
N TRP A 99 -10.91 -18.30 -12.31
CA TRP A 99 -9.58 -17.75 -12.56
C TRP A 99 -8.53 -18.87 -12.55
N THR A 100 -7.40 -18.65 -13.24
CA THR A 100 -6.21 -19.50 -13.15
C THR A 100 -5.06 -18.69 -12.57
N LYS A 101 -4.02 -19.37 -12.07
CA LYS A 101 -2.83 -18.67 -11.53
C LYS A 101 -2.21 -17.72 -12.57
N GLY A 102 -2.05 -18.18 -13.82
CA GLY A 102 -1.57 -17.34 -14.91
C GLY A 102 -2.45 -16.12 -15.16
N LEU A 103 -3.79 -16.25 -15.17
CA LEU A 103 -4.67 -15.08 -15.31
C LEU A 103 -4.57 -14.10 -14.15
N ILE A 104 -4.35 -14.61 -12.93
CA ILE A 104 -4.13 -13.74 -11.77
C ILE A 104 -2.82 -12.99 -11.95
N GLU A 105 -1.74 -13.65 -12.34
CA GLU A 105 -0.44 -13.01 -12.57
C GLU A 105 -0.49 -12.00 -13.72
N ASP A 106 -1.10 -12.37 -14.86
CA ASP A 106 -1.14 -11.55 -16.07
C ASP A 106 -2.10 -10.36 -15.98
N LEU A 107 -3.24 -10.50 -15.28
CA LEU A 107 -4.30 -9.47 -15.27
C LEU A 107 -4.42 -8.73 -13.93
N LEU A 108 -4.15 -9.40 -12.80
CA LEU A 108 -4.20 -8.79 -11.47
C LEU A 108 -2.79 -8.46 -10.94
N GLY A 109 -1.74 -9.19 -11.35
CA GLY A 109 -0.40 -8.98 -10.81
C GLY A 109 -0.36 -9.09 -9.28
N GLU A 110 0.17 -8.05 -8.62
CA GLU A 110 0.28 -8.01 -7.17
C GLU A 110 -1.07 -7.97 -6.44
N PRO A 111 -1.18 -8.67 -5.29
CA PRO A 111 -2.37 -8.62 -4.46
C PRO A 111 -2.53 -7.24 -3.80
N ASP A 112 -3.77 -6.85 -3.57
CA ASP A 112 -4.06 -5.58 -2.90
C ASP A 112 -3.71 -5.61 -1.41
N LEU A 113 -3.75 -6.80 -0.79
CA LEU A 113 -3.27 -7.04 0.58
C LEU A 113 -2.60 -8.40 0.72
N LEU A 114 -1.51 -8.41 1.49
CA LEU A 114 -0.91 -9.60 2.09
C LEU A 114 -1.29 -9.63 3.57
N VAL A 115 -1.87 -10.73 4.01
CA VAL A 115 -2.25 -10.94 5.41
C VAL A 115 -1.69 -12.26 5.92
N ASP A 116 -1.56 -12.38 7.23
CA ASP A 116 -1.14 -13.64 7.85
C ASP A 116 -2.09 -14.77 7.45
N ASN A 117 -1.52 -15.96 7.25
CA ASN A 117 -2.32 -17.12 6.91
C ASN A 117 -3.14 -17.56 8.15
N PRO A 118 -4.47 -17.65 8.04
CA PRO A 118 -5.34 -17.92 9.19
C PRO A 118 -5.15 -19.31 9.80
N HIS A 119 -4.57 -20.26 9.04
CA HIS A 119 -4.33 -21.61 9.53
C HIS A 119 -3.01 -21.73 10.30
N TYR A 120 -1.95 -21.08 9.82
CA TYR A 120 -0.61 -21.17 10.40
C TYR A 120 0.17 -19.88 10.20
N LYS A 121 0.68 -19.29 11.28
CA LYS A 121 1.43 -18.02 11.23
C LYS A 121 2.73 -18.11 10.43
N THR A 122 3.34 -19.29 10.35
CA THR A 122 4.59 -19.54 9.60
C THR A 122 4.35 -19.91 8.14
N ALA A 123 3.11 -20.14 7.73
CA ALA A 123 2.80 -20.44 6.34
C ALA A 123 2.91 -19.18 5.46
N PRO A 124 3.02 -19.35 4.13
CA PRO A 124 3.01 -18.21 3.21
C PRO A 124 1.79 -17.32 3.43
N GLN A 125 2.02 -16.00 3.38
CA GLN A 125 0.97 -15.00 3.56
C GLN A 125 -0.17 -15.20 2.57
N MET A 126 -1.39 -15.00 3.05
CA MET A 126 -2.60 -15.08 2.24
C MET A 126 -2.74 -13.83 1.38
N ARG A 127 -2.96 -14.06 0.09
CA ARG A 127 -3.15 -13.01 -0.93
C ARG A 127 -4.63 -12.66 -1.07
N LEU A 128 -4.95 -11.39 -0.90
CA LEU A 128 -6.30 -10.84 -1.04
C LEU A 128 -6.35 -9.82 -2.18
N TYR A 129 -7.42 -9.90 -2.95
CA TYR A 129 -7.71 -8.98 -4.05
C TYR A 129 -9.03 -8.26 -3.75
N PHE A 130 -9.14 -6.98 -4.09
CA PHE A 130 -10.40 -6.26 -3.99
C PHE A 130 -11.38 -6.76 -5.06
N LEU A 131 -12.61 -7.01 -4.63
CA LEU A 131 -13.61 -7.64 -5.49
C LEU A 131 -14.03 -6.72 -6.65
N ASP A 132 -14.07 -5.41 -6.42
CA ASP A 132 -14.38 -4.39 -7.43
C ASP A 132 -13.39 -4.46 -8.61
N ARG A 133 -12.09 -4.50 -8.32
CA ARG A 133 -11.01 -4.65 -9.30
C ARG A 133 -11.11 -5.95 -10.10
N VAL A 134 -11.41 -7.05 -9.42
CA VAL A 134 -11.62 -8.35 -10.07
C VAL A 134 -12.79 -8.29 -11.04
N GLU A 135 -13.92 -7.73 -10.61
CA GLU A 135 -15.13 -7.62 -11.42
C GLU A 135 -14.96 -6.69 -12.62
N GLU A 136 -14.22 -5.61 -12.45
CA GLU A 136 -13.85 -4.72 -13.54
C GLU A 136 -13.08 -5.47 -14.62
N ILE A 137 -12.06 -6.24 -14.25
CA ILE A 137 -11.27 -7.05 -15.20
C ILE A 137 -12.14 -8.13 -15.86
N GLU A 138 -13.01 -8.82 -15.12
CA GLU A 138 -13.92 -9.81 -15.70
C GLU A 138 -14.86 -9.20 -16.77
N LYS A 139 -15.23 -7.92 -16.58
CA LYS A 139 -16.08 -7.17 -17.52
C LYS A 139 -15.31 -6.74 -18.76
N THR A 140 -14.12 -6.15 -18.58
CA THR A 140 -13.35 -5.47 -19.63
C THR A 140 -12.41 -6.40 -20.40
N SER A 141 -11.92 -7.47 -19.77
CA SER A 141 -10.92 -8.35 -20.39
C SER A 141 -11.50 -9.16 -21.56
N PRO A 142 -10.82 -9.17 -22.73
CA PRO A 142 -11.20 -9.99 -23.87
C PRO A 142 -11.25 -11.49 -23.56
N ILE A 143 -10.40 -11.97 -22.65
CA ILE A 143 -10.34 -13.38 -22.25
C ILE A 143 -11.66 -13.79 -21.58
N PHE A 144 -12.15 -12.98 -20.65
CA PHE A 144 -13.43 -13.23 -19.98
C PHE A 144 -14.62 -13.01 -20.92
N ALA A 145 -14.54 -12.09 -21.88
CA ALA A 145 -15.54 -11.93 -22.93
C ALA A 145 -15.64 -13.19 -23.82
N ALA A 146 -14.51 -13.74 -24.26
CA ALA A 146 -14.45 -14.98 -25.03
C ALA A 146 -15.00 -16.18 -24.26
N ARG A 147 -14.65 -16.31 -22.96
CA ARG A 147 -15.18 -17.35 -22.07
C ARG A 147 -16.70 -17.28 -21.95
N ARG A 148 -17.28 -16.08 -21.78
CA ARG A 148 -18.74 -15.88 -21.77
C ARG A 148 -19.41 -16.35 -23.08
N LYS A 149 -18.82 -16.01 -24.23
CA LYS A 149 -19.31 -16.47 -25.55
C LYS A 149 -19.26 -18.01 -25.68
N ASN A 150 -18.16 -18.63 -25.26
CA ASN A 150 -18.00 -20.09 -25.31
C ASN A 150 -19.00 -20.82 -24.38
N ARG A 151 -19.24 -20.28 -23.18
CA ARG A 151 -20.26 -20.82 -22.26
C ARG A 151 -21.66 -20.79 -22.88
N LYS A 152 -22.05 -19.67 -23.51
CA LYS A 152 -23.33 -19.55 -24.22
C LYS A 152 -23.46 -20.60 -25.34
N LYS A 153 -22.42 -20.78 -26.15
CA LYS A 153 -22.40 -21.82 -27.21
C LYS A 153 -22.57 -23.24 -26.65
N ARG A 154 -21.96 -23.58 -25.52
CA ARG A 154 -22.12 -24.90 -24.88
C ARG A 154 -23.54 -25.14 -24.38
N LEU A 155 -24.17 -24.14 -23.77
CA LEU A 155 -25.56 -24.23 -23.32
C LEU A 155 -26.53 -24.42 -24.49
N ILE A 156 -26.30 -23.72 -25.60
CA ILE A 156 -27.12 -23.85 -26.82
C ILE A 156 -26.95 -25.22 -27.49
N LYS A 157 -25.73 -25.80 -27.45
CA LYS A 157 -25.46 -27.16 -27.95
C LYS A 157 -25.96 -28.29 -27.04
N SER A 158 -26.48 -27.96 -25.86
CA SER A 158 -27.00 -28.90 -24.86
C SER A 158 -28.54 -28.93 -24.87
N PRO A 159 -29.15 -29.44 -25.94
CA PRO A 159 -30.30 -30.32 -25.77
C PRO A 159 -30.22 -31.55 -26.71
N LEU A 160 -30.55 -32.76 -26.21
CA LEU A 160 -30.75 -34.03 -26.94
C LEU A 160 -29.55 -35.00 -27.13
N ALA A 161 -28.66 -35.18 -26.14
CA ALA A 161 -27.70 -36.31 -26.14
C ALA A 161 -28.09 -37.48 -25.20
N SER A 162 -29.39 -37.72 -25.01
CA SER A 162 -29.91 -38.92 -24.34
C SER A 162 -31.16 -39.42 -25.06
N ASN A 163 -30.96 -40.11 -26.18
CA ASN A 163 -31.86 -41.17 -26.65
C ASN A 163 -31.00 -42.18 -27.43
N ARG A 164 -30.31 -43.06 -26.69
CA ARG A 164 -29.85 -44.33 -27.25
C ARG A 164 -30.93 -45.36 -26.94
N ILE A 165 -31.76 -45.64 -27.93
CA ILE A 165 -32.64 -46.82 -27.94
C ILE A 165 -31.72 -48.05 -27.97
N PRO A 166 -31.83 -49.00 -27.04
CA PRO A 166 -31.09 -50.25 -27.15
C PRO A 166 -31.62 -51.05 -28.36
N LYS A 167 -30.71 -51.52 -29.21
CA LYS A 167 -31.07 -52.47 -30.27
C LYS A 167 -31.41 -53.82 -29.62
N LEU A 168 -32.52 -54.40 -30.09
CA LEU A 168 -33.03 -55.74 -29.77
C LEU A 168 -31.99 -56.82 -30.05
#